data_AF-A0A379AJY0-F1
#
_entry.id   AF-A0A379AJY0-F1
#
_cell.length_a   1.000
_cell.length_b   1.000
_cell.length_c   1.000
_cell.angle_alpha   90.00
_cell.angle_beta   90.00
_cell.angle_gamma   90.00
#
_symmetry.space_group_name_H-M   'P 1'
#
loop_
_entity.id
_entity.type
_entity.pdbx_description
1 polymer ?
#
loop_
_entity_poly.entity_id
_entity_poly.type
_entity_poly.pdbx_seq_one_letter_code
_entity_poly.pdbx_strand_id
1 'polypeptide(L)'
;MRSKEKTGAPSGARTARAGTADGKLQAPRVELARCADNTIVADKVGDKLKLIETLSGLDFERFTRSMMLSQGQFAAFLNAKASERAELLEELTGTEIYGLISAAIYERHKEAKTQLDLLRSQAGAMALLDSDARAALQQQLTDLTDAEQQLSAHYQQAQQQQQWQQQAQQLQQENAQADVALQQAQAASQAAEADRQRLARSEPAEKLRVKLQQRDALRTEQQQVVSRCQQLTAAQQQAQSQQQQHQQHYAATQSARQQALQEQQQQESLLTEQVLPLDQRISALQQQLAEQQQENARQQQHADQTQASLAEQKRQVETWQQAIAEQHQLRQQLADLAQWGASLPVWQENFALLAQREATLAGLAQQREQQQRQIAAPAGGTAAAGRTGAPAPAGGATGPPGALAGGASTNFATGTASACRTASGIKPVAEQPSGASATAAAFNPVAAAAPAAGPAPAAAYRARKSASAE
;
A
#
# COMPACT_ATOMS: atom_id res chain seq x y z
N MET A 1 41.80 -91.57 128.66
CA MET A 1 42.36 -90.34 129.26
C MET A 1 42.03 -90.30 130.75
N ARG A 2 42.75 -89.54 131.58
CA ARG A 2 42.42 -89.33 133.01
C ARG A 2 42.51 -87.84 133.33
N SER A 3 41.47 -87.27 133.90
CA SER A 3 41.56 -85.98 134.59
C SER A 3 42.50 -86.13 135.79
N LYS A 4 43.49 -85.24 135.91
CA LYS A 4 44.34 -85.15 137.11
C LYS A 4 43.76 -84.10 138.04
N GLU A 5 43.14 -84.55 139.13
CA GLU A 5 42.96 -83.70 140.30
C GLU A 5 44.35 -83.37 140.90
N LYS A 6 44.47 -82.19 141.50
CA LYS A 6 45.58 -81.82 142.37
C LYS A 6 45.01 -81.25 143.66
N THR A 7 45.52 -81.69 144.80
CA THR A 7 44.89 -81.51 146.11
C THR A 7 44.75 -80.02 146.48
N GLY A 8 43.53 -79.62 146.82
CA GLY A 8 43.11 -78.23 146.98
C GLY A 8 41.73 -78.04 146.34
N ALA A 9 40.68 -78.26 147.12
CA ALA A 9 39.35 -78.68 146.63
C ALA A 9 38.70 -77.79 145.55
N PRO A 10 38.37 -78.37 144.37
CA PRO A 10 37.34 -77.88 143.46
C PRO A 10 36.09 -78.78 143.55
N SER A 11 34.86 -78.28 143.65
CA SER A 11 34.22 -77.21 142.86
C SER A 11 33.74 -77.64 141.47
N GLY A 12 32.96 -78.73 141.40
CA GLY A 12 31.77 -78.77 140.53
C GLY A 12 30.64 -77.84 141.03
N ALA A 13 30.79 -77.31 142.25
CA ALA A 13 29.96 -76.25 142.80
C ALA A 13 30.09 -74.95 141.98
N ARG A 14 28.96 -74.26 141.81
CA ARG A 14 28.91 -72.89 141.29
C ARG A 14 29.43 -71.95 142.38
N THR A 15 30.70 -71.61 142.36
CA THR A 15 31.32 -70.77 143.39
C THR A 15 30.80 -69.34 143.36
N ALA A 16 30.17 -68.92 144.46
CA ALA A 16 29.93 -67.52 144.76
C ALA A 16 31.25 -66.78 145.02
N ARG A 17 31.21 -65.45 145.07
CA ARG A 17 32.39 -64.62 145.38
C ARG A 17 32.87 -64.95 146.80
N ALA A 18 34.20 -64.96 147.01
CA ALA A 18 34.81 -65.45 148.24
C ALA A 18 34.21 -64.84 149.52
N GLY A 19 33.74 -65.70 150.44
CA GLY A 19 33.32 -65.32 151.79
C GLY A 19 31.99 -65.92 152.27
N THR A 20 31.02 -66.15 151.37
CA THR A 20 29.65 -66.57 151.75
C THR A 20 29.08 -67.66 150.85
N ALA A 21 28.20 -68.50 151.42
CA ALA A 21 27.65 -69.69 150.78
C ALA A 21 26.45 -69.42 149.83
N ASP A 22 25.84 -68.24 149.92
CA ASP A 22 24.64 -67.87 149.16
C ASP A 22 24.92 -66.62 148.32
N GLY A 23 24.95 -66.79 146.99
CA GLY A 23 25.40 -65.74 146.07
C GLY A 23 25.26 -66.10 144.60
N LYS A 24 25.16 -65.07 143.73
CA LYS A 24 24.81 -65.26 142.32
C LYS A 24 25.83 -66.11 141.55
N LEU A 25 25.29 -67.16 140.95
CA LEU A 25 25.98 -68.28 140.34
C LEU A 25 26.59 -67.87 138.99
N GLN A 26 27.89 -68.09 138.81
CA GLN A 26 28.61 -67.74 137.57
C GLN A 26 28.36 -68.75 136.45
N ALA A 27 28.59 -68.34 135.21
CA ALA A 27 28.54 -69.23 134.05
C ALA A 27 29.60 -70.35 134.18
N PRO A 28 29.26 -71.62 133.90
CA PRO A 28 30.18 -72.73 134.06
C PRO A 28 31.29 -72.64 133.01
N ARG A 29 32.54 -72.47 133.46
CA ARG A 29 33.71 -72.69 132.59
C ARG A 29 33.80 -74.18 132.29
N VAL A 30 33.84 -74.53 131.01
CA VAL A 30 34.02 -75.90 130.52
C VAL A 30 35.10 -75.92 129.47
N GLU A 31 35.96 -76.93 129.52
CA GLU A 31 36.97 -77.17 128.49
C GLU A 31 36.90 -78.62 128.02
N LEU A 32 37.33 -78.87 126.79
CA LEU A 32 37.58 -80.18 126.22
C LEU A 32 39.00 -80.18 125.68
N ALA A 33 39.89 -80.99 126.25
CA ALA A 33 41.31 -80.99 125.91
C ALA A 33 41.81 -82.41 125.57
N ARG A 34 42.75 -82.51 124.62
CA ARG A 34 43.35 -83.78 124.20
C ARG A 34 44.56 -84.09 125.08
N CYS A 35 44.43 -85.02 126.03
CA CYS A 35 45.47 -85.31 127.02
C CYS A 35 46.82 -85.88 126.48
N ALA A 36 46.94 -86.14 125.18
CA ALA A 36 48.24 -86.48 124.57
C ALA A 36 49.11 -85.22 124.37
N ASP A 37 48.47 -84.11 123.97
CA ASP A 37 49.14 -82.88 123.56
C ASP A 37 48.85 -81.72 124.55
N ASN A 38 47.92 -81.94 125.49
CA ASN A 38 47.29 -80.94 126.37
C ASN A 38 46.67 -79.72 125.66
N THR A 39 46.37 -79.84 124.36
CA THR A 39 45.68 -78.82 123.58
C THR A 39 44.20 -78.76 123.96
N ILE A 40 43.69 -77.55 124.27
CA ILE A 40 42.26 -77.29 124.43
C ILE A 40 41.64 -77.21 123.03
N VAL A 41 40.63 -78.03 122.78
CA VAL A 41 39.93 -78.19 121.49
C VAL A 41 38.61 -77.40 121.47
N ALA A 42 37.96 -77.22 122.63
CA ALA A 42 36.80 -76.35 122.78
C ALA A 42 36.69 -75.79 124.21
N ASP A 43 36.33 -74.51 124.32
CA ASP A 43 36.15 -73.73 125.56
C ASP A 43 34.68 -73.28 125.80
N LYS A 44 33.81 -73.51 124.81
CA LYS A 44 32.39 -73.13 124.82
C LYS A 44 31.48 -74.36 124.87
N VAL A 45 30.37 -74.24 125.59
CA VAL A 45 29.43 -75.36 125.85
C VAL A 45 28.88 -75.97 124.55
N GLY A 46 28.37 -75.17 123.62
CA GLY A 46 27.73 -75.67 122.39
C GLY A 46 28.71 -76.34 121.43
N ASP A 47 29.86 -75.71 121.20
CA ASP A 47 30.92 -76.24 120.34
C ASP A 47 31.51 -77.53 120.93
N LYS A 48 31.70 -77.56 122.27
CA LYS A 48 32.10 -78.77 123.00
C LYS A 48 31.10 -79.92 122.85
N LEU A 49 29.79 -79.66 122.89
CA LEU A 49 28.78 -80.72 122.72
C LEU A 49 28.85 -81.34 121.32
N LYS A 50 28.84 -80.51 120.26
CA LYS A 50 28.93 -80.99 118.87
C LYS A 50 30.24 -81.72 118.58
N LEU A 51 31.37 -81.23 119.12
CA LEU A 51 32.65 -81.93 118.97
C LEU A 51 32.69 -83.22 119.78
N ILE A 52 32.08 -83.30 120.97
CA ILE A 52 31.96 -84.57 121.70
C ILE A 52 31.19 -85.57 120.84
N GLU A 53 29.98 -85.21 120.41
CA GLU A 53 29.10 -86.03 119.55
C GLU A 53 29.82 -86.54 118.29
N THR A 54 30.53 -85.66 117.58
CA THR A 54 31.30 -86.00 116.37
C THR A 54 32.52 -86.91 116.68
N LEU A 55 33.12 -86.80 117.87
CA LEU A 55 34.32 -87.56 118.26
C LEU A 55 34.00 -88.87 119.00
N SER A 56 32.81 -88.98 119.61
CA SER A 56 32.30 -90.19 120.26
C SER A 56 31.46 -91.06 119.32
N GLY A 57 30.85 -90.47 118.29
CA GLY A 57 29.77 -91.07 117.52
C GLY A 57 28.45 -91.18 118.29
N LEU A 58 28.32 -90.47 119.41
CA LEU A 58 27.20 -90.57 120.36
C LEU A 58 26.85 -89.21 120.94
N ASP A 59 25.60 -88.78 120.74
CA ASP A 59 25.01 -87.62 121.40
C ASP A 59 24.69 -87.89 122.89
N PHE A 60 24.05 -86.94 123.57
CA PHE A 60 23.66 -87.07 124.97
C PHE A 60 22.59 -88.15 125.22
N GLU A 61 21.59 -88.28 124.35
CA GLU A 61 20.49 -89.25 124.47
C GLU A 61 21.01 -90.67 124.19
N ARG A 62 21.72 -90.89 123.08
CA ARG A 62 22.38 -92.18 122.76
C ARG A 62 23.37 -92.57 123.87
N PHE A 63 24.16 -91.64 124.41
CA PHE A 63 25.09 -91.92 125.51
C PHE A 63 24.37 -92.33 126.81
N THR A 64 23.33 -91.61 127.23
CA THR A 64 22.61 -91.91 128.48
C THR A 64 21.68 -93.12 128.39
N ARG A 65 21.19 -93.46 127.19
CA ARG A 65 20.37 -94.66 126.95
C ARG A 65 21.21 -95.92 126.71
N SER A 66 22.41 -95.80 126.14
CA SER A 66 23.23 -96.96 125.69
C SER A 66 24.48 -97.22 126.53
N MET A 67 25.09 -96.19 127.14
CA MET A 67 26.43 -96.27 127.74
C MET A 67 26.47 -95.90 129.22
N MET A 68 25.63 -94.96 129.67
CA MET A 68 25.50 -94.53 131.07
C MET A 68 24.09 -94.77 131.59
N LEU A 69 23.78 -96.03 131.94
CA LEU A 69 22.49 -96.42 132.52
C LEU A 69 22.30 -95.78 133.92
N SER A 70 21.62 -94.63 133.96
CA SER A 70 21.12 -94.04 135.19
C SER A 70 19.96 -94.86 135.76
N GLN A 71 19.81 -94.87 137.10
CA GLN A 71 18.83 -95.71 137.78
C GLN A 71 17.40 -95.41 137.29
N GLY A 72 16.73 -96.45 136.76
CA GLY A 72 15.38 -96.39 136.19
C GLY A 72 15.30 -96.26 134.67
N GLN A 73 16.28 -95.60 134.01
CA GLN A 73 16.18 -95.28 132.56
C GLN A 73 16.19 -96.51 131.64
N PHE A 74 16.82 -97.63 132.02
CA PHE A 74 16.78 -98.86 131.22
C PHE A 74 15.36 -99.41 131.00
N ALA A 75 14.45 -99.19 131.97
CA ALA A 75 13.05 -99.58 131.84
C ALA A 75 12.29 -98.74 130.80
N ALA A 76 12.74 -97.51 130.51
CA ALA A 76 12.14 -96.68 129.46
C ALA A 76 12.41 -97.27 128.06
N PHE A 77 13.61 -97.80 127.80
CA PHE A 77 13.93 -98.45 126.52
C PHE A 77 13.11 -99.73 126.28
N LEU A 78 12.94 -100.56 127.32
CA LEU A 78 12.09 -101.75 127.22
C LEU A 78 10.62 -101.39 126.98
N ASN A 79 10.08 -100.39 127.68
CA ASN A 79 8.67 -100.01 127.61
C ASN A 79 8.33 -99.00 126.50
N ALA A 80 9.32 -98.49 125.75
CA ALA A 80 9.10 -97.63 124.59
C ALA A 80 8.20 -98.28 123.54
N LYS A 81 7.39 -97.48 122.83
CA LYS A 81 6.54 -97.98 121.75
C LYS A 81 7.40 -98.51 120.59
N ALA A 82 6.82 -99.36 119.74
CA ALA A 82 7.55 -99.96 118.62
C ALA A 82 8.18 -98.93 117.66
N SER A 83 7.55 -97.76 117.47
CA SER A 83 8.11 -96.63 116.71
C SER A 83 9.30 -95.99 117.41
N GLU A 84 9.11 -95.55 118.66
CA GLU A 84 10.14 -94.92 119.52
C GLU A 84 11.36 -95.83 119.72
N ARG A 85 11.15 -97.15 119.74
CA ARG A 85 12.20 -98.16 119.81
C ARG A 85 12.88 -98.39 118.46
N ALA A 86 12.14 -98.32 117.34
CA ALA A 86 12.71 -98.43 116.00
C ALA A 86 13.58 -97.21 115.65
N GLU A 87 13.08 -96.01 115.95
CA GLU A 87 13.80 -94.73 115.84
C GLU A 87 15.13 -94.79 116.62
N LEU A 88 15.09 -95.18 117.89
CA LEU A 88 16.31 -95.29 118.70
C LEU A 88 17.27 -96.39 118.19
N LEU A 89 16.78 -97.46 117.55
CA LEU A 89 17.63 -98.49 116.96
C LEU A 89 18.21 -98.07 115.61
N GLU A 90 17.47 -97.30 114.81
CA GLU A 90 17.91 -96.69 113.55
C GLU A 90 19.04 -95.67 113.81
N GLU A 91 18.87 -94.85 114.85
CA GLU A 91 19.90 -93.95 115.39
C GLU A 91 21.15 -94.71 115.89
N LEU A 92 20.98 -95.75 116.72
CA LEU A 92 22.09 -96.48 117.34
C LEU A 92 22.88 -97.33 116.31
N THR A 93 22.25 -97.72 115.21
CA THR A 93 22.89 -98.45 114.10
C THR A 93 23.33 -97.58 112.92
N GLY A 94 23.00 -96.27 112.94
CA GLY A 94 23.33 -95.33 111.87
C GLY A 94 22.55 -95.57 110.56
N THR A 95 21.40 -96.24 110.62
CA THR A 95 20.58 -96.55 109.44
C THR A 95 19.59 -95.45 109.06
N GLU A 96 19.72 -94.26 109.66
CA GLU A 96 18.92 -93.01 109.51
C GLU A 96 18.60 -92.64 108.04
N ILE A 97 19.42 -93.12 107.10
CA ILE A 97 19.26 -92.99 105.65
C ILE A 97 17.95 -93.66 105.16
N TYR A 98 17.48 -94.73 105.80
CA TYR A 98 16.27 -95.44 105.38
C TYR A 98 14.97 -94.68 105.71
N GLY A 99 14.89 -94.00 106.86
CA GLY A 99 13.83 -93.04 107.13
C GLY A 99 13.76 -91.92 106.09
N LEU A 100 14.92 -91.37 105.69
CA LEU A 100 15.03 -90.35 104.64
C LEU A 100 14.61 -90.88 103.25
N ILE A 101 15.00 -92.11 102.89
CA ILE A 101 14.57 -92.76 101.64
C ILE A 101 13.05 -92.99 101.64
N SER A 102 12.49 -93.44 102.76
CA SER A 102 11.03 -93.62 102.92
C SER A 102 10.26 -92.32 102.69
N ALA A 103 10.70 -91.22 103.32
CA ALA A 103 10.12 -89.90 103.12
C ALA A 103 10.24 -89.40 101.66
N ALA A 104 11.40 -89.60 101.01
CA ALA A 104 11.61 -89.21 99.62
C ALA A 104 10.76 -90.03 98.63
N ILE A 105 10.51 -91.31 98.90
CA ILE A 105 9.59 -92.15 98.12
C ILE A 105 8.14 -91.69 98.33
N TYR A 106 7.75 -91.38 99.58
CA TYR A 106 6.40 -90.91 99.89
C TYR A 106 6.06 -89.59 99.17
N GLU A 107 6.95 -88.59 99.24
CA GLU A 107 6.72 -87.31 98.57
C GLU A 107 6.71 -87.45 97.04
N ARG A 108 7.61 -88.23 96.44
CA ARG A 108 7.57 -88.53 94.99
C ARG A 108 6.28 -89.24 94.56
N HIS A 109 5.79 -90.19 95.34
CA HIS A 109 4.52 -90.86 95.07
C HIS A 109 3.33 -89.89 95.20
N LYS A 110 3.36 -89.00 96.18
CA LYS A 110 2.36 -87.95 96.41
C LYS A 110 2.35 -86.92 95.26
N GLU A 111 3.51 -86.48 94.78
CA GLU A 111 3.65 -85.62 93.58
C GLU A 111 3.14 -86.32 92.31
N ALA A 112 3.55 -87.56 92.06
CA ALA A 112 3.08 -88.33 90.91
C ALA A 112 1.57 -88.54 90.95
N LYS A 113 0.99 -88.75 92.15
CA LYS A 113 -0.45 -88.88 92.34
C LYS A 113 -1.19 -87.56 92.09
N THR A 114 -0.71 -86.41 92.59
CA THR A 114 -1.37 -85.12 92.31
C THR A 114 -1.29 -84.74 90.83
N GLN A 115 -0.22 -85.09 90.13
CA GLN A 115 -0.14 -84.93 88.66
C GLN A 115 -1.14 -85.86 87.94
N LEU A 116 -1.25 -87.12 88.34
CA LEU A 116 -2.21 -88.08 87.80
C LEU A 116 -3.66 -87.61 87.99
N ASP A 117 -4.00 -87.15 89.20
CA ASP A 117 -5.35 -86.70 89.54
C ASP A 117 -5.67 -85.34 88.89
N LEU A 118 -4.67 -84.47 88.65
CA LEU A 118 -4.82 -83.27 87.80
C LEU A 118 -5.14 -83.66 86.36
N LEU A 119 -4.36 -84.55 85.74
CA LEU A 119 -4.59 -85.00 84.37
C LEU A 119 -5.96 -85.69 84.22
N ARG A 120 -6.40 -86.46 85.22
CA ARG A 120 -7.76 -87.03 85.29
C ARG A 120 -8.84 -85.96 85.37
N SER A 121 -8.66 -84.92 86.18
CA SER A 121 -9.62 -83.82 86.25
C SER A 121 -9.72 -83.03 84.93
N GLN A 122 -8.59 -82.84 84.23
CA GLN A 122 -8.56 -82.21 82.91
C GLN A 122 -9.27 -83.07 81.85
N ALA A 123 -8.99 -84.38 81.83
CA ALA A 123 -9.65 -85.32 80.93
C ALA A 123 -11.16 -85.44 81.21
N GLY A 124 -11.58 -85.38 82.49
CA GLY A 124 -12.98 -85.38 82.89
C GLY A 124 -13.71 -84.03 82.69
N ALA A 125 -12.98 -82.92 82.62
CA ALA A 125 -13.52 -81.60 82.29
C ALA A 125 -13.76 -81.42 80.77
N MET A 126 -13.11 -82.23 79.93
CA MET A 126 -13.44 -82.34 78.51
C MET A 126 -14.71 -83.17 78.36
N ALA A 127 -15.85 -82.50 78.17
CA ALA A 127 -17.08 -83.17 77.79
C ALA A 127 -16.96 -83.73 76.36
N LEU A 128 -16.58 -85.00 76.24
CA LEU A 128 -16.69 -85.71 74.97
C LEU A 128 -18.17 -85.81 74.58
N LEU A 129 -18.47 -85.54 73.31
CA LEU A 129 -19.77 -85.91 72.75
C LEU A 129 -19.91 -87.43 72.79
N ASP A 130 -21.11 -87.90 73.12
CA ASP A 130 -21.47 -89.31 72.94
C ASP A 130 -21.56 -89.66 71.43
N SER A 131 -21.73 -90.95 71.15
CA SER A 131 -21.89 -91.45 69.78
C SER A 131 -23.08 -90.81 69.06
N ASP A 132 -24.11 -90.45 69.80
CA ASP A 132 -25.45 -90.23 69.27
C ASP A 132 -25.64 -88.74 68.91
N ALA A 133 -25.18 -87.82 69.78
CA ALA A 133 -25.04 -86.41 69.44
C ALA A 133 -24.00 -86.18 68.35
N ARG A 134 -22.91 -86.97 68.33
CA ARG A 134 -21.96 -86.93 67.21
C ARG A 134 -22.62 -87.41 65.90
N ALA A 135 -23.36 -88.52 65.92
CA ALA A 135 -24.06 -89.03 64.75
C ALA A 135 -25.12 -88.02 64.25
N ALA A 136 -25.90 -87.42 65.16
CA ALA A 136 -26.89 -86.41 64.84
C ALA A 136 -26.27 -85.16 64.20
N LEU A 137 -25.16 -84.62 64.74
CA LEU A 137 -24.44 -83.51 64.13
C LEU A 137 -23.81 -83.87 62.78
N GLN A 138 -23.29 -85.09 62.64
CA GLN A 138 -22.69 -85.57 61.40
C GLN A 138 -23.77 -85.78 60.31
N GLN A 139 -24.98 -86.20 60.68
CA GLN A 139 -26.13 -86.29 59.78
C GLN A 139 -26.70 -84.90 59.43
N GLN A 140 -26.84 -83.99 60.39
CA GLN A 140 -27.21 -82.59 60.12
C GLN A 140 -26.21 -81.93 59.15
N LEU A 141 -24.92 -82.24 59.25
CA LEU A 141 -23.91 -81.75 58.32
C LEU A 141 -24.14 -82.31 56.90
N THR A 142 -24.43 -83.60 56.72
CA THR A 142 -24.75 -84.15 55.40
C THR A 142 -26.04 -83.56 54.84
N ASP A 143 -27.11 -83.48 55.63
CA ASP A 143 -28.41 -82.98 55.21
C ASP A 143 -28.32 -81.50 54.76
N LEU A 144 -27.55 -80.68 55.48
CA LEU A 144 -27.27 -79.28 55.10
C LEU A 144 -26.35 -79.16 53.87
N THR A 145 -25.37 -80.05 53.72
CA THR A 145 -24.44 -80.05 52.58
C THR A 145 -25.15 -80.45 51.29
N ASP A 146 -26.05 -81.42 51.35
CA ASP A 146 -26.87 -81.84 50.21
C ASP A 146 -27.90 -80.77 49.84
N ALA A 147 -28.50 -80.10 50.83
CA ALA A 147 -29.38 -78.95 50.60
C ALA A 147 -28.64 -77.75 49.97
N GLU A 148 -27.40 -77.44 50.40
CA GLU A 148 -26.57 -76.40 49.79
C GLU A 148 -26.25 -76.74 48.33
N GLN A 149 -25.86 -77.98 48.03
CA GLN A 149 -25.58 -78.42 46.66
C GLN A 149 -26.80 -78.31 45.74
N GLN A 150 -27.97 -78.75 46.20
CA GLN A 150 -29.23 -78.64 45.45
C GLN A 150 -29.61 -77.17 45.21
N LEU A 151 -29.52 -76.31 46.23
CA LEU A 151 -29.84 -74.89 46.12
C LEU A 151 -28.85 -74.15 45.20
N SER A 152 -27.57 -74.50 45.26
CA SER A 152 -26.52 -73.97 44.37
C SER A 152 -26.77 -74.35 42.90
N ALA A 153 -27.13 -75.62 42.64
CA ALA A 153 -27.49 -76.07 41.29
C ALA A 153 -28.73 -75.33 40.74
N HIS A 154 -29.78 -75.17 41.55
CA HIS A 154 -30.97 -74.39 41.17
C HIS A 154 -30.65 -72.90 40.95
N TYR A 155 -29.77 -72.30 41.77
CA TYR A 155 -29.33 -70.92 41.60
C TYR A 155 -28.58 -70.73 40.28
N GLN A 156 -27.63 -71.61 39.95
CA GLN A 156 -26.91 -71.57 38.68
C GLN A 156 -27.85 -71.73 37.47
N GLN A 157 -28.82 -72.65 37.56
CA GLN A 157 -29.83 -72.84 36.52
C GLN A 157 -30.70 -71.58 36.33
N ALA A 158 -31.17 -70.98 37.42
CA ALA A 158 -31.96 -69.75 37.39
C ALA A 158 -31.15 -68.56 36.84
N GLN A 159 -29.87 -68.45 37.21
CA GLN A 159 -28.96 -67.44 36.68
C GLN A 159 -28.75 -67.60 35.17
N GLN A 160 -28.58 -68.82 34.67
CA GLN A 160 -28.43 -69.08 33.24
C GLN A 160 -29.72 -68.77 32.46
N GLN A 161 -30.90 -69.11 33.01
CA GLN A 161 -32.20 -68.74 32.44
C GLN A 161 -32.38 -67.22 32.38
N GLN A 162 -32.00 -66.50 33.45
CA GLN A 162 -32.09 -65.05 33.54
C GLN A 162 -31.16 -64.36 32.53
N GLN A 163 -29.92 -64.83 32.37
CA GLN A 163 -28.99 -64.33 31.34
C GLN A 163 -29.53 -64.59 29.93
N TRP A 164 -30.09 -65.77 29.67
CA TRP A 164 -30.68 -66.12 28.37
C TRP A 164 -31.90 -65.24 28.04
N GLN A 165 -32.77 -64.95 29.02
CA GLN A 165 -33.89 -64.02 28.83
C GLN A 165 -33.41 -62.59 28.54
N GLN A 166 -32.36 -62.10 29.22
CA GLN A 166 -31.78 -60.78 28.92
C GLN A 166 -31.20 -60.72 27.50
N GLN A 167 -30.45 -61.75 27.09
CA GLN A 167 -29.90 -61.83 25.73
C GLN A 167 -31.01 -61.92 24.66
N ALA A 168 -32.07 -62.69 24.91
CA ALA A 168 -33.23 -62.77 24.01
C ALA A 168 -33.95 -61.42 23.88
N GLN A 169 -34.14 -60.68 24.98
CA GLN A 169 -34.73 -59.34 24.96
C GLN A 169 -33.84 -58.33 24.22
N GLN A 170 -32.51 -58.38 24.42
CA GLN A 170 -31.57 -57.53 23.68
C GLN A 170 -31.61 -57.82 22.18
N LEU A 171 -31.49 -59.08 21.77
CA LEU A 171 -31.53 -59.49 20.36
C LEU A 171 -32.88 -59.14 19.71
N GLN A 172 -34.00 -59.22 20.44
CA GLN A 172 -35.30 -58.80 19.95
C GLN A 172 -35.38 -57.28 19.72
N GLN A 173 -34.76 -56.47 20.59
CA GLN A 173 -34.67 -55.02 20.40
C GLN A 173 -33.73 -54.64 19.24
N GLU A 174 -32.58 -55.30 19.11
CA GLU A 174 -31.63 -55.10 18.01
C GLU A 174 -32.26 -55.47 16.66
N ASN A 175 -32.99 -56.59 16.59
CA ASN A 175 -33.69 -57.00 15.38
C ASN A 175 -34.82 -56.03 15.00
N ALA A 176 -35.62 -55.57 15.98
CA ALA A 176 -36.65 -54.56 15.73
C ALA A 176 -36.08 -53.21 15.24
N GLN A 177 -34.90 -52.81 15.73
CA GLN A 177 -34.18 -51.64 15.23
C GLN A 177 -33.66 -51.86 13.79
N ALA A 178 -33.16 -53.06 13.49
CA ALA A 178 -32.71 -53.43 12.15
C ALA A 178 -33.86 -53.44 11.12
N ASP A 179 -35.04 -53.98 11.49
CA ASP A 179 -36.25 -53.96 10.65
C ASP A 179 -36.71 -52.52 10.36
N VAL A 180 -36.72 -51.63 11.36
CA VAL A 180 -37.07 -50.21 11.17
C VAL A 180 -36.04 -49.51 10.27
N ALA A 181 -34.75 -49.76 10.46
CA ALA A 181 -33.70 -49.20 9.60
C ALA A 181 -33.79 -49.72 8.15
N LEU A 182 -34.12 -51.00 7.97
CA LEU A 182 -34.35 -51.61 6.66
C LEU A 182 -35.56 -51.00 5.95
N GLN A 183 -36.68 -50.83 6.65
CA GLN A 183 -37.87 -50.17 6.11
C GLN A 183 -37.60 -48.71 5.73
N GLN A 184 -36.86 -47.96 6.56
CA GLN A 184 -36.44 -46.59 6.23
C GLN A 184 -35.54 -46.54 4.99
N ALA A 185 -34.56 -47.44 4.88
CA ALA A 185 -33.67 -47.53 3.71
C ALA A 185 -34.43 -47.91 2.43
N GLN A 186 -35.39 -48.84 2.52
CA GLN A 186 -36.27 -49.22 1.41
C GLN A 186 -37.15 -48.04 0.99
N ALA A 187 -37.81 -47.35 1.93
CA ALA A 187 -38.65 -46.18 1.65
C ALA A 187 -37.84 -45.03 1.04
N ALA A 188 -36.64 -44.74 1.55
CA ALA A 188 -35.74 -43.74 0.97
C ALA A 188 -35.30 -44.11 -0.45
N SER A 189 -35.00 -45.39 -0.70
CA SER A 189 -34.67 -45.88 -2.05
C SER A 189 -35.86 -45.81 -3.01
N GLN A 190 -37.09 -46.05 -2.55
CA GLN A 190 -38.30 -45.89 -3.36
C GLN A 190 -38.58 -44.40 -3.65
N ALA A 191 -38.43 -43.51 -2.67
CA ALA A 191 -38.58 -42.06 -2.87
C ALA A 191 -37.56 -41.52 -3.89
N ALA A 192 -36.30 -41.99 -3.83
CA ALA A 192 -35.24 -41.61 -4.76
C ALA A 192 -35.41 -42.19 -6.18
N GLU A 193 -36.34 -43.12 -6.41
CA GLU A 193 -36.49 -43.81 -7.71
C GLU A 193 -36.92 -42.84 -8.83
N ALA A 194 -37.77 -41.86 -8.53
CA ALA A 194 -38.15 -40.83 -9.50
C ALA A 194 -36.93 -40.02 -9.98
N ASP A 195 -36.01 -39.70 -9.07
CA ASP A 195 -34.79 -38.96 -9.41
C ASP A 195 -33.73 -39.84 -10.10
N ARG A 196 -33.61 -41.12 -9.74
CA ARG A 196 -32.81 -42.09 -10.51
C ARG A 196 -33.30 -42.19 -11.95
N GLN A 197 -34.62 -42.24 -12.17
CA GLN A 197 -35.20 -42.25 -13.53
C GLN A 197 -35.02 -40.93 -14.27
N ARG A 198 -35.13 -39.77 -13.60
CA ARG A 198 -34.81 -38.46 -14.20
C ARG A 198 -33.34 -38.38 -14.63
N LEU A 199 -32.41 -38.87 -13.80
CA LEU A 199 -30.99 -38.92 -14.11
C LEU A 199 -30.70 -39.85 -15.30
N ALA A 200 -31.23 -41.07 -15.29
CA ALA A 200 -31.07 -42.03 -16.39
C ALA A 200 -31.64 -41.51 -17.72
N ARG A 201 -32.76 -40.78 -17.70
CA ARG A 201 -33.31 -40.10 -18.90
C ARG A 201 -32.45 -38.91 -19.36
N SER A 202 -31.61 -38.35 -18.48
CA SER A 202 -30.75 -37.20 -18.77
C SER A 202 -29.34 -37.58 -19.23
N GLU A 203 -28.86 -38.79 -18.86
CA GLU A 203 -27.54 -39.31 -19.25
C GLU A 203 -27.26 -39.26 -20.78
N PRO A 204 -28.22 -39.58 -21.68
CA PRO A 204 -28.01 -39.45 -23.13
C PRO A 204 -27.83 -37.99 -23.59
N ALA A 205 -28.43 -37.03 -22.88
CA ALA A 205 -28.29 -35.61 -23.20
C ALA A 205 -26.95 -35.04 -22.73
N GLU A 206 -26.44 -35.46 -21.56
CA GLU A 206 -25.13 -35.05 -21.06
C GLU A 206 -24.00 -35.54 -21.98
N LYS A 207 -24.14 -36.73 -22.59
CA LYS A 207 -23.23 -37.23 -23.66
C LYS A 207 -23.18 -36.35 -24.91
N LEU A 208 -24.19 -35.48 -25.13
CA LEU A 208 -24.23 -34.51 -26.23
C LEU A 208 -23.72 -33.11 -25.82
N ARG A 209 -23.44 -32.87 -24.53
CA ARG A 209 -23.03 -31.55 -24.00
C ARG A 209 -21.85 -30.92 -24.73
N VAL A 210 -20.80 -31.70 -24.98
CA VAL A 210 -19.60 -31.23 -25.70
C VAL A 210 -19.94 -30.80 -27.14
N LYS A 211 -20.81 -31.55 -27.82
CA LYS A 211 -21.28 -31.23 -29.18
C LYS A 211 -22.18 -29.99 -29.19
N LEU A 212 -22.99 -29.79 -28.15
CA LEU A 212 -23.81 -28.59 -27.98
C LEU A 212 -22.94 -27.35 -27.71
N GLN A 213 -21.94 -27.46 -26.84
CA GLN A 213 -20.96 -26.40 -26.59
C GLN A 213 -20.16 -26.04 -27.86
N GLN A 214 -19.73 -27.04 -28.63
CA GLN A 214 -19.07 -26.84 -29.94
C GLN A 214 -20.00 -26.13 -30.94
N ARG A 215 -21.27 -26.57 -31.06
CA ARG A 215 -22.28 -25.92 -31.90
C ARG A 215 -22.47 -24.45 -31.52
N ASP A 216 -22.58 -24.15 -30.23
CA ASP A 216 -22.90 -22.80 -29.77
C ASP A 216 -21.69 -21.85 -29.83
N ALA A 217 -20.47 -22.37 -29.65
CA ALA A 217 -19.23 -21.66 -29.97
C ALA A 217 -19.15 -21.32 -31.47
N LEU A 218 -19.31 -22.31 -32.36
CA LEU A 218 -19.31 -22.12 -33.82
C LEU A 218 -20.43 -21.17 -34.29
N ARG A 219 -21.59 -21.19 -33.63
CA ARG A 219 -22.69 -20.25 -33.91
C ARG A 219 -22.35 -18.82 -33.51
N THR A 220 -21.65 -18.64 -32.39
CA THR A 220 -21.16 -17.33 -31.94
C THR A 220 -20.07 -16.81 -32.89
N GLU A 221 -19.14 -17.67 -33.30
CA GLU A 221 -18.12 -17.36 -34.31
C GLU A 221 -18.76 -16.98 -35.65
N GLN A 222 -19.74 -17.74 -36.15
CA GLN A 222 -20.50 -17.42 -37.36
C GLN A 222 -21.16 -16.03 -37.27
N GLN A 223 -21.78 -15.70 -36.13
CA GLN A 223 -22.39 -14.38 -35.92
C GLN A 223 -21.36 -13.25 -35.93
N GLN A 224 -20.18 -13.46 -35.32
CA GLN A 224 -19.07 -12.49 -35.36
C GLN A 224 -18.52 -12.31 -36.77
N VAL A 225 -18.34 -13.39 -37.53
CA VAL A 225 -17.89 -13.36 -38.93
C VAL A 225 -18.91 -12.64 -39.82
N VAL A 226 -20.21 -12.94 -39.70
CA VAL A 226 -21.27 -12.26 -40.46
C VAL A 226 -21.30 -10.76 -40.15
N SER A 227 -21.22 -10.37 -38.87
CA SER A 227 -21.15 -8.96 -38.46
C SER A 227 -19.91 -8.26 -39.03
N ARG A 228 -18.74 -8.91 -38.96
CA ARG A 228 -17.49 -8.37 -39.54
C ARG A 228 -17.57 -8.23 -41.06
N CYS A 229 -18.18 -9.19 -41.77
CA CYS A 229 -18.40 -9.09 -43.22
C CYS A 229 -19.34 -7.92 -43.56
N GLN A 230 -20.40 -7.69 -42.78
CA GLN A 230 -21.29 -6.53 -42.95
C GLN A 230 -20.56 -5.20 -42.73
N GLN A 231 -19.75 -5.10 -41.66
CA GLN A 231 -18.91 -3.93 -41.37
C GLN A 231 -17.90 -3.65 -42.49
N LEU A 232 -17.20 -4.67 -42.99
CA LEU A 232 -16.23 -4.54 -44.08
C LEU A 232 -16.93 -4.14 -45.40
N THR A 233 -18.12 -4.68 -45.67
CA THR A 233 -18.91 -4.32 -46.86
C THR A 233 -19.37 -2.85 -46.81
N ALA A 234 -19.84 -2.38 -45.66
CA ALA A 234 -20.22 -0.99 -45.46
C ALA A 234 -19.01 -0.04 -45.58
N ALA A 235 -17.86 -0.42 -44.99
CA ALA A 235 -16.61 0.35 -45.12
C ALA A 235 -16.10 0.40 -46.57
N GLN A 236 -16.23 -0.69 -47.33
CA GLN A 236 -15.91 -0.72 -48.76
C GLN A 236 -16.82 0.21 -49.57
N GLN A 237 -18.13 0.18 -49.33
CA GLN A 237 -19.09 1.07 -50.00
C GLN A 237 -18.83 2.54 -49.67
N GLN A 238 -18.53 2.85 -48.41
CA GLN A 238 -18.12 4.20 -47.99
C GLN A 238 -16.84 4.64 -48.70
N ALA A 239 -15.80 3.81 -48.72
CA ALA A 239 -14.54 4.12 -49.40
C ALA A 239 -14.72 4.33 -50.92
N GLN A 240 -15.57 3.52 -51.57
CA GLN A 240 -15.93 3.68 -52.99
C GLN A 240 -16.67 5.00 -53.24
N SER A 241 -17.64 5.38 -52.38
CA SER A 241 -18.35 6.66 -52.52
C SER A 241 -17.42 7.87 -52.31
N GLN A 242 -16.49 7.79 -51.36
CA GLN A 242 -15.48 8.82 -51.13
C GLN A 242 -14.51 8.92 -52.32
N GLN A 243 -14.06 7.79 -52.87
CA GLN A 243 -13.25 7.74 -54.09
C GLN A 243 -13.96 8.42 -55.26
N GLN A 244 -15.25 8.15 -55.46
CA GLN A 244 -16.04 8.76 -56.53
C GLN A 244 -16.21 10.28 -56.32
N GLN A 245 -16.45 10.73 -55.09
CA GLN A 245 -16.48 12.16 -54.75
C GLN A 245 -15.12 12.83 -55.02
N HIS A 246 -14.01 12.23 -54.60
CA HIS A 246 -12.67 12.77 -54.87
C HIS A 246 -12.35 12.81 -56.37
N GLN A 247 -12.78 11.82 -57.16
CA GLN A 247 -12.66 11.83 -58.63
C GLN A 247 -13.49 12.96 -59.26
N GLN A 248 -14.73 13.17 -58.81
CA GLN A 248 -15.58 14.29 -59.27
C GLN A 248 -14.98 15.66 -58.92
N HIS A 249 -14.51 15.85 -57.68
CA HIS A 249 -13.84 17.09 -57.27
C HIS A 249 -12.54 17.33 -58.03
N TYR A 250 -11.74 16.29 -58.28
CA TYR A 250 -10.52 16.39 -59.09
C TYR A 250 -10.83 16.82 -60.52
N ALA A 251 -11.81 16.18 -61.18
CA ALA A 251 -12.23 16.54 -62.53
C ALA A 251 -12.80 17.97 -62.61
N ALA A 252 -13.61 18.39 -61.62
CA ALA A 252 -14.11 19.76 -61.53
C ALA A 252 -12.98 20.79 -61.36
N THR A 253 -11.99 20.50 -60.50
CA THR A 253 -10.81 21.36 -60.29
C THR A 253 -9.93 21.42 -61.54
N GLN A 254 -9.78 20.29 -62.25
CA GLN A 254 -9.05 20.24 -63.52
C GLN A 254 -9.75 21.08 -64.61
N SER A 255 -11.07 21.00 -64.71
CA SER A 255 -11.88 21.82 -65.62
C SER A 255 -11.78 23.31 -65.29
N ALA A 256 -11.97 23.68 -64.02
CA ALA A 256 -11.84 25.07 -63.56
C ALA A 256 -10.43 25.64 -63.81
N ARG A 257 -9.38 24.82 -63.64
CA ARG A 257 -8.00 25.21 -63.99
C ARG A 257 -7.81 25.42 -65.50
N GLN A 258 -8.43 24.60 -66.35
CA GLN A 258 -8.38 24.79 -67.80
C GLN A 258 -9.13 26.06 -68.23
N GLN A 259 -10.29 26.35 -67.62
CA GLN A 259 -11.04 27.58 -67.84
C GLN A 259 -10.23 28.82 -67.43
N ALA A 260 -9.66 28.84 -66.22
CA ALA A 260 -8.81 29.96 -65.77
C ALA A 260 -7.57 30.20 -66.67
N LEU A 261 -6.97 29.13 -67.21
CA LEU A 261 -5.86 29.26 -68.18
C LEU A 261 -6.32 29.78 -69.54
N GLN A 262 -7.53 29.43 -70.00
CA GLN A 262 -8.13 29.98 -71.22
C GLN A 262 -8.52 31.45 -71.05
N GLU A 263 -9.09 31.82 -69.89
CA GLU A 263 -9.38 33.20 -69.52
C GLU A 263 -8.10 34.05 -69.45
N GLN A 264 -7.02 33.52 -68.86
CA GLN A 264 -5.71 34.16 -68.87
C GLN A 264 -5.20 34.40 -70.30
N GLN A 265 -5.24 33.38 -71.18
CA GLN A 265 -4.81 33.51 -72.57
C GLN A 265 -5.68 34.52 -73.36
N GLN A 266 -6.98 34.59 -73.05
CA GLN A 266 -7.87 35.60 -73.65
C GLN A 266 -7.53 37.02 -73.15
N GLN A 267 -7.24 37.19 -71.86
CA GLN A 267 -6.80 38.48 -71.31
C GLN A 267 -5.43 38.92 -71.88
N GLU A 268 -4.45 38.00 -71.97
CA GLU A 268 -3.13 38.27 -72.56
C GLU A 268 -3.22 38.63 -74.05
N SER A 269 -4.11 37.98 -74.81
CA SER A 269 -4.35 38.32 -76.21
C SER A 269 -5.09 39.65 -76.38
N LEU A 270 -6.11 39.96 -75.56
CA LEU A 270 -6.76 41.28 -75.56
C LEU A 270 -5.79 42.40 -75.18
N LEU A 271 -4.91 42.18 -74.20
CA LEU A 271 -3.87 43.13 -73.81
C LEU A 271 -2.90 43.40 -74.99
N THR A 272 -2.52 42.35 -75.72
CA THR A 272 -1.51 42.42 -76.79
C THR A 272 -2.07 42.92 -78.13
N GLU A 273 -3.28 42.49 -78.50
CA GLU A 273 -3.93 42.81 -79.79
C GLU A 273 -4.72 44.13 -79.75
N GLN A 274 -5.28 44.50 -78.59
CA GLN A 274 -6.18 45.66 -78.49
C GLN A 274 -5.61 46.76 -77.60
N VAL A 275 -5.23 46.46 -76.35
CA VAL A 275 -4.78 47.51 -75.41
C VAL A 275 -3.45 48.12 -75.86
N LEU A 276 -2.42 47.30 -76.10
CA LEU A 276 -1.09 47.80 -76.46
C LEU A 276 -1.07 48.60 -77.78
N PRO A 277 -1.79 48.19 -78.86
CA PRO A 277 -1.87 49.00 -80.08
C PRO A 277 -2.76 50.24 -79.93
N LEU A 278 -3.77 50.24 -79.04
CA LEU A 278 -4.54 51.44 -78.70
C LEU A 278 -3.69 52.43 -77.89
N ASP A 279 -2.90 51.99 -76.92
CA ASP A 279 -1.96 52.84 -76.19
C ASP A 279 -0.89 53.45 -77.12
N GLN A 280 -0.34 52.65 -78.04
CA GLN A 280 0.53 53.16 -79.11
C GLN A 280 -0.18 54.17 -80.01
N ARG A 281 -1.46 53.94 -80.36
CA ARG A 281 -2.26 54.85 -81.17
C ARG A 281 -2.57 56.16 -80.42
N ILE A 282 -2.85 56.09 -79.12
CA ILE A 282 -3.08 57.25 -78.25
C ILE A 282 -1.79 58.06 -78.12
N SER A 283 -0.65 57.40 -77.88
CA SER A 283 0.67 58.04 -77.82
C SER A 283 1.02 58.73 -79.15
N ALA A 284 0.84 58.05 -80.29
CA ALA A 284 1.05 58.64 -81.61
C ALA A 284 0.09 59.82 -81.91
N LEU A 285 -1.18 59.74 -81.49
CA LEU A 285 -2.13 60.83 -81.62
C LEU A 285 -1.81 62.02 -80.70
N GLN A 286 -1.29 61.78 -79.50
CA GLN A 286 -0.77 62.84 -78.62
C GLN A 286 0.47 63.52 -79.22
N GLN A 287 1.35 62.74 -79.85
CA GLN A 287 2.53 63.25 -80.55
C GLN A 287 2.13 64.09 -81.77
N GLN A 288 1.20 63.60 -82.60
CA GLN A 288 0.61 64.38 -83.71
C GLN A 288 -0.14 65.63 -83.24
N LEU A 289 -0.82 65.57 -82.08
CA LEU A 289 -1.47 66.75 -81.48
C LEU A 289 -0.44 67.81 -81.08
N ALA A 290 0.68 67.40 -80.48
CA ALA A 290 1.77 68.31 -80.12
C ALA A 290 2.46 68.92 -81.35
N GLU A 291 2.69 68.12 -82.40
CA GLU A 291 3.20 68.60 -83.70
C GLU A 291 2.22 69.61 -84.33
N GLN A 292 0.92 69.30 -84.38
CA GLN A 292 -0.10 70.20 -84.90
C GLN A 292 -0.23 71.48 -84.06
N GLN A 293 -0.10 71.42 -82.74
CA GLN A 293 -0.06 72.61 -81.87
C GLN A 293 1.18 73.48 -82.14
N GLN A 294 2.35 72.86 -82.34
CA GLN A 294 3.57 73.59 -82.70
C GLN A 294 3.45 74.24 -84.09
N GLU A 295 2.85 73.55 -85.06
CA GLU A 295 2.63 74.06 -86.41
C GLU A 295 1.59 75.19 -86.42
N ASN A 296 0.51 75.08 -85.62
CA ASN A 296 -0.46 76.16 -85.45
C ASN A 296 0.18 77.40 -84.80
N ALA A 297 1.02 77.21 -83.78
CA ALA A 297 1.76 78.30 -83.14
C ALA A 297 2.73 79.00 -84.11
N ARG A 298 3.39 78.27 -85.02
CA ARG A 298 4.18 78.85 -86.12
C ARG A 298 3.31 79.64 -87.09
N GLN A 299 2.16 79.11 -87.48
CA GLN A 299 1.21 79.79 -88.38
C GLN A 299 0.65 81.06 -87.74
N GLN A 300 0.35 81.05 -86.44
CA GLN A 300 -0.03 82.25 -85.68
C GLN A 300 1.12 83.28 -85.64
N GLN A 301 2.36 82.87 -85.36
CA GLN A 301 3.51 83.77 -85.43
C GLN A 301 3.72 84.39 -86.83
N HIS A 302 3.47 83.63 -87.90
CA HIS A 302 3.51 84.17 -89.26
C HIS A 302 2.31 85.10 -89.57
N ALA A 303 1.12 84.83 -89.01
CA ALA A 303 -0.03 85.72 -89.10
C ALA A 303 0.23 87.04 -88.35
N ASP A 304 0.78 87.00 -87.14
CA ASP A 304 1.16 88.18 -86.36
C ASP A 304 2.25 89.00 -87.08
N GLN A 305 3.27 88.34 -87.63
CA GLN A 305 4.33 89.01 -88.41
C GLN A 305 3.77 89.67 -89.68
N THR A 306 2.90 88.99 -90.42
CA THR A 306 2.30 89.56 -91.63
C THR A 306 1.32 90.69 -91.29
N GLN A 307 0.52 90.57 -90.23
CA GLN A 307 -0.37 91.63 -89.74
C GLN A 307 0.41 92.86 -89.25
N ALA A 308 1.56 92.67 -88.58
CA ALA A 308 2.47 93.75 -88.21
C ALA A 308 3.05 94.45 -89.46
N SER A 309 3.52 93.68 -90.46
CA SER A 309 4.03 94.24 -91.72
C SER A 309 2.95 95.00 -92.51
N LEU A 310 1.70 94.55 -92.45
CA LEU A 310 0.55 95.22 -93.07
C LEU A 310 0.18 96.52 -92.34
N ALA A 311 0.32 96.57 -91.01
CA ALA A 311 0.13 97.79 -90.23
C ALA A 311 1.22 98.83 -90.55
N GLU A 312 2.46 98.40 -90.72
CA GLU A 312 3.58 99.25 -91.12
C GLU A 312 3.39 99.80 -92.55
N GLN A 313 2.96 98.96 -93.50
CA GLN A 313 2.60 99.39 -94.85
C GLN A 313 1.41 100.37 -94.86
N LYS A 314 0.39 100.16 -94.02
CA LYS A 314 -0.74 101.10 -93.88
C LYS A 314 -0.28 102.48 -93.39
N ARG A 315 0.58 102.54 -92.38
CA ARG A 315 1.21 103.80 -91.93
C ARG A 315 1.94 104.51 -93.04
N GLN A 316 2.72 103.78 -93.85
CA GLN A 316 3.41 104.38 -95.00
C GLN A 316 2.39 104.97 -96.00
N VAL A 317 1.33 104.24 -96.35
CA VAL A 317 0.25 104.75 -97.22
C VAL A 317 -0.44 106.00 -96.64
N GLU A 318 -0.71 106.05 -95.34
CA GLU A 318 -1.28 107.23 -94.69
C GLU A 318 -0.35 108.46 -94.81
N THR A 319 0.96 108.29 -94.62
CA THR A 319 1.92 109.40 -94.80
C THR A 319 2.02 109.88 -96.26
N TRP A 320 1.92 108.98 -97.24
CA TRP A 320 1.86 109.36 -98.66
C TRP A 320 0.56 110.10 -99.01
N GLN A 321 -0.58 109.72 -98.41
CA GLN A 321 -1.86 110.41 -98.62
C GLN A 321 -1.84 111.84 -98.08
N GLN A 322 -1.20 112.07 -96.92
CA GLN A 322 -1.03 113.42 -96.36
C GLN A 322 -0.19 114.32 -97.29
N ALA A 323 0.94 113.83 -97.80
CA ALA A 323 1.78 114.57 -98.75
C ALA A 323 1.06 114.91 -100.08
N ILE A 324 0.15 114.05 -100.55
CA ILE A 324 -0.66 114.30 -101.75
C ILE A 324 -1.72 115.39 -101.49
N ALA A 325 -2.31 115.44 -100.29
CA ALA A 325 -3.26 116.48 -99.92
C ALA A 325 -2.62 117.88 -99.89
N GLU A 326 -1.42 118.01 -99.32
CA GLU A 326 -0.65 119.26 -99.30
C GLU A 326 -0.34 119.76 -100.73
N GLN A 327 0.07 118.87 -101.64
CA GLN A 327 0.33 119.26 -103.03
C GLN A 327 -0.95 119.73 -103.75
N HIS A 328 -2.10 119.11 -103.48
CA HIS A 328 -3.38 119.56 -104.05
C HIS A 328 -3.79 120.96 -103.55
N GLN A 329 -3.52 121.28 -102.29
CA GLN A 329 -3.85 122.59 -101.71
C GLN A 329 -3.01 123.73 -102.31
N LEU A 330 -1.70 123.50 -102.52
CA LEU A 330 -0.83 124.42 -103.27
C LEU A 330 -1.31 124.64 -104.72
N ARG A 331 -1.87 123.61 -105.35
CA ARG A 331 -2.30 123.66 -106.75
C ARG A 331 -3.57 124.48 -106.99
N GLN A 332 -4.41 124.69 -105.97
CA GLN A 332 -5.59 125.56 -106.07
C GLN A 332 -5.24 127.05 -105.96
N GLN A 333 -4.15 127.42 -105.28
CA GLN A 333 -3.76 128.82 -105.04
C GLN A 333 -3.08 129.50 -106.26
N LEU A 334 -2.85 128.77 -107.36
CA LEU A 334 -2.13 129.25 -108.55
C LEU A 334 -3.01 129.32 -109.82
N ALA A 335 -4.33 129.14 -109.69
CA ALA A 335 -5.25 129.06 -110.83
C ALA A 335 -5.37 130.39 -111.63
N ASP A 336 -5.29 131.54 -110.97
CA ASP A 336 -5.55 132.86 -111.58
C ASP A 336 -4.46 133.30 -112.59
N LEU A 337 -3.30 132.64 -112.60
CA LEU A 337 -2.20 132.91 -113.53
C LEU A 337 -2.41 132.32 -114.93
N ALA A 338 -3.44 131.48 -115.13
CA ALA A 338 -3.65 130.74 -116.38
C ALA A 338 -3.99 131.62 -117.61
N GLN A 339 -4.47 132.85 -117.42
CA GLN A 339 -4.95 133.70 -118.54
C GLN A 339 -3.83 134.40 -119.33
N TRP A 340 -2.57 134.30 -118.92
CA TRP A 340 -1.43 134.99 -119.56
C TRP A 340 -0.82 134.23 -120.76
N GLY A 341 -1.30 133.03 -121.08
CA GLY A 341 -0.74 132.21 -122.17
C GLY A 341 -1.12 132.65 -123.59
N ALA A 342 -2.23 133.38 -123.77
CA ALA A 342 -2.78 133.67 -125.11
C ALA A 342 -2.18 134.92 -125.80
N SER A 343 -1.53 135.82 -125.05
CA SER A 343 -0.97 137.08 -125.56
C SER A 343 0.49 136.99 -126.02
N LEU A 344 1.20 135.91 -125.69
CA LEU A 344 2.64 135.76 -125.94
C LEU A 344 3.09 135.92 -127.41
N PRO A 345 2.39 135.39 -128.44
CA PRO A 345 2.88 135.45 -129.83
C PRO A 345 3.01 136.90 -130.35
N VAL A 346 2.02 137.74 -130.05
CA VAL A 346 1.96 139.13 -130.52
C VAL A 346 3.08 139.99 -129.93
N TRP A 347 3.63 139.61 -128.78
CA TRP A 347 4.71 140.35 -128.11
C TRP A 347 6.10 139.97 -128.67
N GLN A 348 6.24 138.83 -129.35
CA GLN A 348 7.51 138.41 -129.97
C GLN A 348 7.74 139.09 -131.33
N GLU A 349 6.71 139.20 -132.19
CA GLU A 349 6.84 139.91 -133.48
C GLU A 349 7.11 141.41 -133.33
N ASN A 350 6.50 142.07 -132.33
CA ASN A 350 6.73 143.49 -132.07
C ASN A 350 8.18 143.79 -131.61
N PHE A 351 8.82 142.87 -130.87
CA PHE A 351 10.24 143.00 -130.52
C PHE A 351 11.16 142.84 -131.74
N ALA A 352 10.85 141.92 -132.66
CA ALA A 352 11.61 141.74 -133.89
C ALA A 352 11.55 143.00 -134.79
N LEU A 353 10.38 143.63 -134.91
CA LEU A 353 10.20 144.85 -135.71
C LEU A 353 10.93 146.07 -135.12
N LEU A 354 11.01 146.17 -133.78
CA LEU A 354 11.78 147.21 -133.10
C LEU A 354 13.30 147.02 -133.30
N ALA A 355 13.82 145.80 -133.13
CA ALA A 355 15.22 145.50 -133.38
C ALA A 355 15.66 145.83 -134.84
N GLN A 356 14.77 145.64 -135.82
CA GLN A 356 15.03 146.00 -137.22
C GLN A 356 15.09 147.53 -137.45
N ARG A 357 14.36 148.32 -136.66
CA ARG A 357 14.43 149.79 -136.67
C ARG A 357 15.71 150.31 -136.00
N GLU A 358 16.16 149.66 -134.93
CA GLU A 358 17.45 149.99 -134.30
C GLU A 358 18.63 149.64 -135.23
N ALA A 359 18.59 148.48 -135.88
CA ALA A 359 19.64 148.06 -136.84
C ALA A 359 19.76 149.00 -138.06
N THR A 360 18.65 149.56 -138.55
CA THR A 360 18.67 150.50 -139.69
C THR A 360 19.11 151.91 -139.29
N LEU A 361 18.77 152.38 -138.08
CA LEU A 361 19.35 153.61 -137.51
C LEU A 361 20.85 153.44 -137.22
N ALA A 362 21.27 152.28 -136.74
CA ALA A 362 22.68 151.94 -136.56
C ALA A 362 23.45 151.94 -137.90
N GLY A 363 22.87 151.42 -138.98
CA GLY A 363 23.48 151.49 -140.32
C GLY A 363 23.70 152.91 -140.83
N LEU A 364 22.73 153.80 -140.63
CA LEU A 364 22.85 155.23 -140.98
C LEU A 364 23.86 155.98 -140.09
N ALA A 365 24.04 155.56 -138.83
CA ALA A 365 25.13 156.05 -137.98
C ALA A 365 26.49 155.48 -138.41
N GLN A 366 26.56 154.20 -138.78
CA GLN A 366 27.82 153.52 -139.08
C GLN A 366 28.42 153.94 -140.42
N GLN A 367 27.61 154.30 -141.43
CA GLN A 367 28.13 154.98 -142.63
C GLN A 367 28.63 156.41 -142.33
N ARG A 368 28.04 157.09 -141.34
CA ARG A 368 28.51 158.42 -140.88
C ARG A 368 29.82 158.33 -140.09
N GLU A 369 30.05 157.23 -139.36
CA GLU A 369 31.32 156.96 -138.66
C GLU A 369 32.40 156.35 -139.57
N GLN A 370 32.02 155.54 -140.57
CA GLN A 370 32.95 155.00 -141.57
C GLN A 370 33.41 156.03 -142.62
N GLN A 371 32.83 157.23 -142.66
CA GLN A 371 33.51 158.38 -143.26
C GLN A 371 34.85 158.72 -142.54
N GLN A 372 35.18 158.09 -141.38
CA GLN A 372 36.23 158.56 -140.46
C GLN A 372 37.20 157.54 -139.70
N ARG A 373 37.20 156.15 -139.72
CA ARG A 373 37.78 155.37 -138.51
C ARG A 373 38.33 153.85 -138.32
N GLN A 374 38.94 153.46 -137.07
CA GLN A 374 39.28 152.11 -136.29
C GLN A 374 39.72 152.07 -134.68
N ILE A 375 40.14 150.89 -133.97
CA ILE A 375 41.03 150.50 -132.68
C ILE A 375 40.61 149.61 -131.33
N ALA A 376 41.49 148.82 -130.52
CA ALA A 376 41.27 148.06 -129.14
C ALA A 376 42.45 147.22 -128.29
N ALA A 377 42.38 146.79 -126.94
CA ALA A 377 43.31 145.82 -126.08
C ALA A 377 43.03 145.34 -124.50
N PRO A 378 43.62 144.22 -123.81
CA PRO A 378 43.40 143.66 -122.33
C PRO A 378 44.50 142.81 -121.41
N ALA A 379 44.34 142.41 -120.05
CA ALA A 379 45.23 141.45 -119.12
C ALA A 379 44.84 140.98 -117.57
N GLY A 380 45.49 139.99 -116.78
CA GLY A 380 45.40 139.66 -115.23
C GLY A 380 45.87 138.26 -114.47
N GLY A 381 45.98 138.05 -113.06
CA GLY A 381 46.22 136.73 -112.21
C GLY A 381 46.67 136.60 -110.62
N THR A 382 46.68 135.42 -109.82
CA THR A 382 47.24 135.15 -108.34
C THR A 382 46.91 133.80 -107.43
N ALA A 383 47.46 133.46 -106.15
CA ALA A 383 47.24 132.19 -105.23
C ALA A 383 47.85 131.99 -103.68
N ALA A 384 47.50 130.98 -102.73
CA ALA A 384 48.08 130.62 -101.29
C ALA A 384 47.65 129.30 -100.36
N ALA A 385 48.27 128.85 -99.15
CA ALA A 385 47.93 127.69 -98.09
C ALA A 385 48.79 127.56 -96.67
N GLY A 386 48.81 126.71 -95.52
CA GLY A 386 48.14 125.58 -94.64
C GLY A 386 48.94 124.87 -93.35
N ARG A 387 48.43 124.15 -92.22
CA ARG A 387 49.21 123.41 -91.03
C ARG A 387 48.64 122.60 -89.67
N THR A 388 49.30 121.52 -89.03
CA THR A 388 49.62 120.96 -87.54
C THR A 388 48.78 120.18 -86.32
N GLY A 389 49.36 119.22 -85.43
CA GLY A 389 48.96 118.71 -83.95
C GLY A 389 49.26 117.23 -83.25
N ALA A 390 49.35 116.88 -81.86
CA ALA A 390 49.33 115.44 -81.18
C ALA A 390 49.13 115.00 -79.60
N PRO A 391 48.02 114.28 -79.13
CA PRO A 391 47.73 113.54 -77.80
C PRO A 391 46.71 112.28 -77.86
N ALA A 392 45.91 111.83 -76.82
CA ALA A 392 44.54 111.10 -76.92
C ALA A 392 43.74 110.56 -75.62
N PRO A 393 42.35 110.45 -75.59
CA PRO A 393 41.47 110.03 -74.41
C PRO A 393 40.07 109.27 -74.69
N ALA A 394 39.07 109.36 -73.76
CA ALA A 394 37.58 109.08 -73.82
C ALA A 394 37.04 107.60 -73.63
N GLY A 395 35.74 107.23 -73.37
CA GLY A 395 34.40 107.84 -73.05
C GLY A 395 33.21 106.89 -73.48
N GLY A 396 31.91 106.82 -73.03
CA GLY A 396 31.02 107.42 -71.97
C GLY A 396 29.50 106.99 -72.08
N ALA A 397 28.57 107.48 -71.21
CA ALA A 397 27.05 107.50 -71.27
C ALA A 397 26.12 106.35 -70.71
N THR A 398 24.77 106.55 -70.72
CA THR A 398 23.79 106.45 -69.57
C THR A 398 22.31 106.03 -69.87
N GLY A 399 21.52 105.47 -68.91
CA GLY A 399 20.01 105.56 -68.86
C GLY A 399 19.15 104.39 -68.25
N PRO A 400 18.12 104.64 -67.37
CA PRO A 400 17.09 103.68 -66.84
C PRO A 400 15.62 104.15 -67.16
N PRO A 401 14.47 103.85 -66.45
CA PRO A 401 14.11 102.90 -65.35
C PRO A 401 12.70 102.17 -65.41
N GLY A 402 12.42 101.23 -64.47
CA GLY A 402 11.07 100.96 -63.84
C GLY A 402 10.01 100.08 -64.57
N ALA A 403 8.89 99.62 -63.96
CA ALA A 403 8.52 99.44 -62.52
C ALA A 403 7.18 98.65 -62.28
N LEU A 404 7.18 97.73 -61.29
CA LEU A 404 6.10 97.36 -60.30
C LEU A 404 4.75 96.63 -60.65
N ALA A 405 4.22 95.95 -59.59
CA ALA A 405 2.87 95.41 -59.31
C ALA A 405 2.34 94.15 -60.08
N GLY A 406 1.48 93.27 -59.49
CA GLY A 406 1.10 93.08 -58.07
C GLY A 406 -0.22 92.30 -57.80
N GLY A 407 -0.22 91.34 -56.86
CA GLY A 407 -1.42 90.67 -56.29
C GLY A 407 -2.04 89.49 -57.10
N ALA A 408 -2.94 88.64 -56.59
CA ALA A 408 -3.41 88.37 -55.19
C ALA A 408 -4.27 87.06 -55.12
N SER A 409 -4.71 86.68 -53.91
CA SER A 409 -5.89 85.83 -53.57
C SER A 409 -5.82 84.29 -53.70
N THR A 410 -5.80 83.54 -52.58
CA THR A 410 -6.91 82.75 -51.93
C THR A 410 -7.17 81.33 -52.51
N ASN A 411 -7.70 80.32 -51.80
CA ASN A 411 -8.42 80.30 -50.50
C ASN A 411 -8.18 78.99 -49.68
N PHE A 412 -8.83 78.84 -48.52
CA PHE A 412 -8.63 77.74 -47.54
C PHE A 412 -9.96 77.06 -47.10
N ALA A 413 -9.87 75.90 -46.42
CA ALA A 413 -10.98 75.12 -45.78
C ALA A 413 -12.02 74.49 -46.75
N THR A 414 -12.89 73.53 -46.37
CA THR A 414 -13.24 72.79 -45.13
C THR A 414 -13.32 71.27 -45.41
N GLY A 415 -13.57 70.31 -44.50
CA GLY A 415 -13.74 70.35 -43.04
C GLY A 415 -15.08 69.79 -42.50
N THR A 416 -15.12 68.50 -42.12
CA THR A 416 -16.13 67.82 -41.26
C THR A 416 -15.48 66.54 -40.67
N ALA A 417 -15.51 66.20 -39.37
CA ALA A 417 -16.61 65.96 -38.41
C ALA A 417 -17.20 64.52 -38.52
N SER A 418 -17.49 63.75 -37.45
CA SER A 418 -17.41 64.02 -35.99
C SER A 418 -17.41 62.74 -35.12
N ALA A 419 -17.07 62.90 -33.83
CA ALA A 419 -17.44 62.10 -32.64
C ALA A 419 -17.12 60.56 -32.56
N CYS A 420 -16.74 59.92 -31.43
CA CYS A 420 -17.21 59.95 -30.02
C CYS A 420 -18.63 59.35 -29.81
N ARG A 421 -18.92 58.52 -28.79
CA ARG A 421 -18.16 57.95 -27.64
C ARG A 421 -19.02 56.84 -26.95
N THR A 422 -18.43 55.90 -26.17
CA THR A 422 -18.98 55.15 -24.97
C THR A 422 -20.44 54.60 -24.97
N ALA A 423 -20.79 53.45 -24.36
CA ALA A 423 -20.60 53.11 -22.94
C ALA A 423 -21.09 51.68 -22.55
N SER A 424 -20.73 51.23 -21.32
CA SER A 424 -21.45 50.32 -20.39
C SER A 424 -21.73 48.84 -20.77
N GLY A 425 -21.68 47.91 -19.79
CA GLY A 425 -21.95 46.48 -20.12
C GLY A 425 -22.04 45.33 -19.09
N ILE A 426 -21.88 45.50 -17.76
CA ILE A 426 -22.38 44.56 -16.70
C ILE A 426 -21.80 43.10 -16.62
N LYS A 427 -21.86 42.50 -15.41
CA LYS A 427 -21.45 41.14 -14.94
C LYS A 427 -22.70 40.38 -14.43
N PRO A 428 -22.64 39.11 -13.95
CA PRO A 428 -21.82 37.93 -14.30
C PRO A 428 -22.70 36.65 -14.43
N VAL A 429 -22.10 35.44 -14.47
CA VAL A 429 -22.40 34.22 -13.64
C VAL A 429 -21.66 33.01 -14.24
N ALA A 430 -21.25 32.06 -13.39
CA ALA A 430 -20.71 30.76 -13.80
C ALA A 430 -21.13 29.67 -12.78
N GLU A 431 -21.48 28.48 -13.25
CA GLU A 431 -21.86 27.32 -12.43
C GLU A 431 -20.78 26.22 -12.45
N GLN A 432 -20.86 25.30 -11.48
CA GLN A 432 -19.97 24.14 -11.37
C GLN A 432 -20.48 22.94 -12.19
N PRO A 433 -19.69 21.85 -12.22
CA PRO A 433 -20.16 20.69 -11.47
C PRO A 433 -19.12 20.12 -10.51
N SER A 434 -19.59 19.41 -9.48
CA SER A 434 -18.78 18.60 -8.56
C SER A 434 -19.42 17.22 -8.35
N GLY A 435 -18.60 16.21 -8.02
CA GLY A 435 -19.05 14.82 -7.86
C GLY A 435 -17.88 13.84 -7.95
N ALA A 436 -17.21 13.62 -6.82
CA ALA A 436 -16.04 12.73 -6.72
C ALA A 436 -16.21 11.70 -5.59
N SER A 437 -15.53 10.56 -5.74
CA SER A 437 -15.61 9.39 -4.86
C SER A 437 -14.97 9.60 -3.48
N ALA A 438 -15.57 9.03 -2.44
CA ALA A 438 -14.86 8.49 -1.28
C ALA A 438 -15.71 7.38 -0.60
N THR A 439 -15.14 6.19 -0.41
CA THR A 439 -15.74 5.07 0.35
C THR A 439 -14.86 4.72 1.55
N ALA A 440 -15.42 4.75 2.77
CA ALA A 440 -14.72 4.29 3.97
C ALA A 440 -15.68 3.75 5.05
N ALA A 441 -15.32 2.55 5.55
CA ALA A 441 -15.75 1.84 6.75
C ALA A 441 -16.87 2.39 7.67
N ALA A 442 -17.89 1.55 7.89
CA ALA A 442 -18.61 1.44 9.17
C ALA A 442 -18.73 -0.05 9.55
N PHE A 443 -18.47 -0.38 10.82
CA PHE A 443 -18.42 -1.76 11.33
C PHE A 443 -19.79 -2.22 11.83
N ASN A 444 -20.29 -3.39 11.39
CA ASN A 444 -21.32 -4.14 12.13
C ASN A 444 -21.45 -5.61 11.67
N PRO A 445 -21.13 -6.62 12.50
CA PRO A 445 -21.46 -8.03 12.24
C PRO A 445 -22.62 -8.52 13.14
N VAL A 446 -23.60 -9.21 12.54
CA VAL A 446 -24.74 -9.82 13.24
C VAL A 446 -24.65 -11.35 13.20
N ALA A 447 -25.01 -11.98 14.33
CA ALA A 447 -25.32 -13.40 14.51
C ALA A 447 -24.26 -14.47 14.18
N ALA A 448 -23.76 -15.12 15.23
CA ALA A 448 -23.44 -16.55 15.22
C ALA A 448 -23.63 -17.13 16.64
N ALA A 449 -24.74 -17.84 16.86
CA ALA A 449 -24.97 -18.57 18.12
C ALA A 449 -24.73 -20.07 17.87
N ALA A 450 -23.81 -20.66 18.62
CA ALA A 450 -23.50 -22.09 18.57
C ALA A 450 -23.50 -22.68 19.99
N PRO A 451 -24.17 -23.83 20.24
CA PRO A 451 -24.22 -24.44 21.56
C PRO A 451 -22.92 -25.20 21.86
N ALA A 452 -22.52 -25.21 23.14
CA ALA A 452 -21.38 -25.99 23.60
C ALA A 452 -21.72 -27.48 23.70
N ALA A 453 -20.81 -28.35 23.22
CA ALA A 453 -20.82 -29.79 23.45
C ALA A 453 -19.57 -30.18 24.24
N GLY A 454 -19.75 -30.86 25.38
CA GLY A 454 -18.64 -31.31 26.22
C GLY A 454 -18.03 -32.65 25.75
N PRO A 455 -16.76 -32.94 26.08
CA PRO A 455 -16.12 -34.21 25.72
C PRO A 455 -16.59 -35.37 26.63
N ALA A 456 -16.93 -36.50 26.01
CA ALA A 456 -17.16 -37.78 26.66
C ALA A 456 -16.01 -38.76 26.34
N PRO A 457 -15.77 -39.81 27.15
CA PRO A 457 -14.46 -40.48 27.21
C PRO A 457 -14.20 -41.50 26.09
N ALA A 458 -12.91 -41.73 25.82
CA ALA A 458 -12.46 -42.74 24.85
C ALA A 458 -12.61 -44.18 25.39
N ALA A 459 -13.37 -45.02 24.68
CA ALA A 459 -13.47 -46.45 24.95
C ALA A 459 -12.41 -47.24 24.17
N ALA A 460 -11.71 -48.15 24.84
CA ALA A 460 -10.63 -48.93 24.23
C ALA A 460 -11.15 -50.17 23.49
N TYR A 461 -11.03 -50.20 22.16
CA TYR A 461 -11.42 -51.38 21.37
C TYR A 461 -10.28 -52.39 21.25
N ARG A 462 -10.36 -53.48 22.03
CA ARG A 462 -9.29 -54.49 22.14
C ARG A 462 -9.50 -55.63 21.15
N ALA A 463 -8.86 -55.54 19.98
CA ALA A 463 -8.97 -56.56 18.93
C ALA A 463 -8.48 -57.94 19.40
N ARG A 464 -9.38 -58.94 19.45
CA ARG A 464 -9.05 -60.32 19.81
C ARG A 464 -9.08 -61.23 18.57
N LYS A 465 -7.96 -61.28 17.86
CA LYS A 465 -7.80 -62.14 16.67
C LYS A 465 -7.50 -63.58 17.10
N SER A 466 -8.54 -64.42 17.16
CA SER A 466 -8.38 -65.87 17.34
C SER A 466 -7.80 -66.50 16.08
N ALA A 467 -6.61 -67.08 16.18
CA ALA A 467 -6.10 -68.01 15.18
C ALA A 467 -6.59 -69.42 15.53
N SER A 468 -7.10 -70.14 14.52
CA SER A 468 -7.30 -71.59 14.65
C SER A 468 -5.95 -72.30 14.67
N ALA A 469 -5.84 -73.33 15.50
CA ALA A 469 -4.81 -74.36 15.45
C ALA A 469 -5.50 -75.73 15.57
N GLU A 470 -4.75 -76.78 15.25
CA GLU A 470 -5.19 -78.17 15.09
C GLU A 470 -5.66 -78.84 16.39
#